data_AF-A0A848UXR0-F1
#
_entry.id   AF-A0A848UXR0-F1
#
_cell.length_a   1.000
_cell.length_b   1.000
_cell.length_c   1.000
_cell.angle_alpha   90.00
_cell.angle_beta   90.00
_cell.angle_gamma   90.00
#
_symmetry.space_group_name_H-M   'P 1'
#
loop_
_entity.id
_entity.type
_entity.pdbx_description
1 polymer ?
#
loop_
_entity_poly.entity_id
_entity_poly.type
_entity_poly.pdbx_seq_one_letter_code
_entity_poly.pdbx_strand_id
1 'polypeptide(L)'
;MLKEQLDDRAQQLDVLLHELAEKDIQIANLEQVQNDLLCTMKLLNDSINEVYFAFGTFKELKENQVVERDGGLFGFLGAKALKDDFNTDYFYAADLRYLQEIPLRVEKAELVTNHPTDSYVMIGDEGVEKIKITNPEAFWSQSRYLAIEVKM
;
A
#
# COMPACT_ATOMS: atom_id res chain seq x y z
N MET A 1 53.77 25.07 -40.29
CA MET A 1 54.13 25.70 -38.99
C MET A 1 52.97 26.52 -38.43
N LEU A 2 52.87 27.86 -38.55
CA LEU A 2 51.76 28.61 -37.91
C LEU A 2 50.36 28.29 -38.45
N LYS A 3 50.21 28.19 -39.77
CA LYS A 3 48.91 27.89 -40.42
C LYS A 3 48.40 26.48 -40.10
N GLU A 4 49.33 25.55 -39.96
CA GLU A 4 49.10 24.14 -39.65
C GLU A 4 48.68 23.95 -38.18
N GLN A 5 49.34 24.65 -37.25
CA GLN A 5 48.91 24.70 -35.85
C GLN A 5 47.51 25.30 -35.66
N LEU A 6 47.12 26.26 -36.49
CA LEU A 6 45.78 26.84 -36.46
C LEU A 6 44.73 25.86 -37.00
N ASP A 7 45.08 25.07 -38.00
CA ASP A 7 44.22 24.05 -38.59
C ASP A 7 43.99 22.86 -37.63
N ASP A 8 45.07 22.35 -37.02
CA ASP A 8 45.00 21.30 -35.99
C ASP A 8 44.14 21.74 -34.79
N ARG A 9 44.29 22.99 -34.34
CA ARG A 9 43.48 23.53 -33.25
C ARG A 9 42.02 23.71 -33.65
N ALA A 10 41.73 24.09 -34.90
CA ALA A 10 40.36 24.20 -35.39
C ALA A 10 39.67 22.82 -35.43
N GLN A 11 40.39 21.78 -35.86
CA GLN A 11 39.88 20.40 -35.83
C GLN A 11 39.66 19.90 -34.40
N GLN A 12 40.56 20.20 -33.46
CA GLN A 12 40.37 19.85 -32.05
C GLN A 12 39.15 20.54 -31.44
N LEU A 13 38.92 21.81 -31.76
CA LEU A 13 37.73 22.53 -31.31
C LEU A 13 36.44 21.90 -31.83
N ASP A 14 36.42 21.50 -33.10
CA ASP A 14 35.25 20.85 -33.70
C ASP A 14 34.92 19.51 -33.01
N VAL A 15 35.94 18.69 -32.75
CA VAL A 15 35.79 17.42 -32.01
C VAL A 15 35.26 17.66 -30.59
N LEU A 16 35.81 18.63 -29.87
CA LEU A 16 35.36 18.96 -28.51
C LEU A 16 33.93 19.50 -28.49
N LEU A 17 33.55 20.31 -29.48
CA LEU A 17 32.17 20.81 -29.62
C LEU A 17 31.19 19.66 -29.90
N HIS A 18 31.58 18.70 -30.73
CA HIS A 18 30.78 17.51 -31.00
C HIS A 18 30.62 16.65 -29.73
N GLU A 19 31.71 16.38 -29.01
CA GLU A 19 31.67 15.60 -27.77
C GLU A 19 30.84 16.28 -26.67
N LEU A 20 30.91 17.62 -26.56
CA LEU A 20 30.06 18.38 -25.64
C LEU A 20 28.58 18.24 -26.01
N ALA A 21 28.22 18.37 -27.29
CA ALA A 21 26.85 18.21 -27.75
C ALA A 21 26.31 16.79 -27.48
N GLU A 22 27.15 15.75 -27.69
CA GLU A 22 26.76 14.37 -27.37
C GLU A 22 26.56 14.18 -25.86
N LYS A 23 27.49 14.69 -25.03
CA LYS A 23 27.37 14.62 -23.57
C LYS A 23 26.15 15.35 -23.05
N ASP A 24 25.80 16.51 -23.62
CA ASP A 24 24.59 17.25 -23.23
C ASP A 24 23.33 16.43 -23.51
N ILE A 25 23.26 15.73 -24.65
CA ILE A 25 22.16 14.79 -24.96
C ILE A 25 22.15 13.63 -23.95
N GLN A 26 23.31 13.06 -23.62
CA GLN A 26 23.40 11.98 -22.63
C GLN A 26 22.94 12.43 -21.24
N ILE A 27 23.34 13.63 -20.80
CA ILE A 27 22.92 14.21 -19.51
C ILE A 27 21.40 14.39 -19.50
N ALA A 28 20.81 14.98 -20.55
CA ALA A 28 19.37 15.16 -20.64
C ALA A 28 18.61 13.83 -20.56
N ASN A 29 19.12 12.78 -21.23
CA ASN A 29 18.54 11.44 -21.16
C ASN A 29 18.64 10.84 -19.74
N LEU A 30 19.80 11.02 -19.07
CA LEU A 30 20.00 10.53 -17.70
C LEU A 30 19.07 11.23 -16.70
N GLU A 31 18.89 12.54 -16.84
CA GLU A 31 17.95 13.31 -16.02
C GLU A 31 16.52 12.82 -16.19
N GLN A 32 16.11 12.52 -17.43
CA GLN A 32 14.79 11.95 -17.70
C GLN A 32 14.61 10.59 -17.02
N VAL A 33 15.56 9.67 -17.19
CA VAL A 33 15.50 8.33 -16.56
C VAL A 33 15.47 8.43 -15.04
N GLN A 34 16.24 9.35 -14.46
CA GLN A 34 16.24 9.57 -13.01
C GLN A 34 14.86 10.03 -12.53
N ASN A 35 14.22 10.97 -13.23
CA ASN A 35 12.89 11.47 -12.89
C ASN A 35 11.82 10.37 -12.98
N ASP A 36 11.86 9.56 -14.03
CA ASP A 36 10.93 8.43 -14.22
C ASP A 36 11.08 7.37 -13.12
N LEU A 37 12.33 7.07 -12.73
CA LEU A 37 12.62 6.16 -11.63
C LEU A 37 12.08 6.70 -10.30
N LEU A 38 12.31 7.98 -10.00
CA LEU A 38 11.79 8.62 -8.79
C LEU A 38 10.27 8.62 -8.76
N CYS A 39 9.60 8.84 -9.88
CA CYS A 39 8.16 8.76 -9.99
C CYS A 39 7.66 7.33 -9.69
N THR A 40 8.28 6.33 -10.30
CA THR A 40 7.93 4.92 -10.10
C THR A 40 8.15 4.49 -8.65
N MET A 41 9.27 4.89 -8.04
CA MET A 41 9.54 4.59 -6.63
C MET A 41 8.48 5.20 -5.70
N LYS A 42 8.02 6.43 -5.97
CA LYS A 42 6.94 7.04 -5.18
C LYS A 42 5.62 6.28 -5.33
N LEU A 43 5.23 5.94 -6.56
CA LEU A 43 4.01 5.18 -6.82
C LEU A 43 4.03 3.80 -6.16
N LEU A 44 5.15 3.08 -6.29
CA LEU A 44 5.33 1.79 -5.61
C LEU A 44 5.29 1.96 -4.10
N ASN A 45 5.98 2.97 -3.57
CA ASN A 45 5.98 3.23 -2.15
C ASN A 45 4.58 3.52 -1.61
N ASP A 46 3.75 4.28 -2.31
CA ASP A 46 2.39 4.56 -1.86
C ASP A 46 1.51 3.30 -1.97
N SER A 47 1.63 2.54 -3.07
CA SER A 47 0.89 1.29 -3.26
C SER A 47 1.20 0.23 -2.18
N ILE A 48 2.47 0.02 -1.83
CA ILE A 48 2.83 -0.96 -0.77
C ILE A 48 2.42 -0.50 0.62
N ASN A 49 2.04 0.77 0.80
CA ASN A 49 1.56 1.30 2.08
C ASN A 49 0.03 1.38 2.16
N GLU A 50 -0.68 1.07 1.07
CA GLU A 50 -2.15 1.10 1.02
C GLU A 50 -2.78 -0.14 1.68
N VAL A 51 -3.63 0.09 2.67
CA VAL A 51 -4.36 -0.92 3.44
C VAL A 51 -5.84 -0.55 3.50
N TYR A 52 -6.67 -1.53 3.79
CA TYR A 52 -8.12 -1.37 3.73
C TYR A 52 -8.75 -1.96 4.98
N PHE A 53 -9.74 -1.27 5.55
CA PHE A 53 -10.51 -1.82 6.67
C PHE A 53 -12.01 -1.55 6.53
N ALA A 54 -12.80 -2.48 7.04
CA ALA A 54 -14.25 -2.39 7.16
C ALA A 54 -14.67 -2.98 8.51
N PHE A 55 -15.72 -2.42 9.10
CA PHE A 55 -16.32 -2.97 10.31
C PHE A 55 -17.83 -2.84 10.25
N GLY A 56 -18.53 -3.80 10.85
CA GLY A 56 -19.98 -3.83 10.85
C GLY A 56 -20.49 -5.10 11.51
N THR A 57 -21.80 -5.19 11.70
CA THR A 57 -22.39 -6.46 12.13
C THR A 57 -22.17 -7.52 11.04
N PHE A 58 -22.13 -8.81 11.42
CA PHE A 58 -21.99 -9.88 10.44
C PHE A 58 -23.06 -9.82 9.34
N LYS A 59 -24.28 -9.40 9.69
CA LYS A 59 -25.38 -9.23 8.74
C LYS A 59 -25.05 -8.15 7.71
N GLU A 60 -24.63 -6.96 8.15
CA GLU A 60 -24.26 -5.86 7.25
C GLU A 60 -23.07 -6.22 6.36
N LEU A 61 -22.01 -6.78 6.93
CA LEU A 61 -20.83 -7.20 6.17
C LEU A 61 -21.19 -8.26 5.12
N LYS A 62 -22.08 -9.20 5.45
CA LYS A 62 -22.55 -10.22 4.50
C LYS A 62 -23.45 -9.63 3.41
N GLU A 63 -24.37 -8.75 3.77
CA GLU A 63 -25.27 -8.07 2.81
C GLU A 63 -24.48 -7.20 1.82
N ASN A 64 -23.38 -6.59 2.27
CA ASN A 64 -22.44 -5.84 1.43
C ASN A 64 -21.39 -6.72 0.73
N GLN A 65 -21.53 -8.05 0.78
CA GLN A 65 -20.64 -9.01 0.13
C GLN A 65 -19.17 -8.91 0.59
N VAL A 66 -18.93 -8.53 1.84
CA VAL A 66 -17.58 -8.46 2.43
C VAL A 66 -17.14 -9.81 2.99
N VAL A 67 -18.04 -10.46 3.72
CA VAL A 67 -17.76 -11.71 4.44
C VAL A 67 -18.77 -12.79 4.10
N GLU A 68 -18.36 -14.03 4.29
CA GLU A 68 -19.24 -15.20 4.21
C GLU A 68 -18.90 -16.24 5.28
N ARG A 69 -19.57 -17.39 5.22
CA ARG A 69 -19.20 -18.56 6.02
C ARG A 69 -18.59 -19.60 5.10
N ASP A 70 -17.30 -19.86 5.28
CA ASP A 70 -16.54 -20.83 4.50
C ASP A 70 -16.61 -22.24 5.12
N GLY A 71 -16.85 -23.26 4.30
CA GLY A 71 -16.70 -24.67 4.71
C GLY A 71 -17.95 -25.47 5.15
N GLY A 72 -19.08 -25.41 4.43
CA GLY A 72 -20.14 -26.41 4.62
C GLY A 72 -21.18 -26.43 3.50
N LEU A 73 -21.66 -27.63 3.14
CA LEU A 73 -22.62 -27.96 2.06
C LEU A 73 -23.90 -27.09 2.03
N PHE A 74 -24.14 -26.25 3.05
CA PHE A 74 -25.28 -25.35 3.19
C PHE A 74 -24.94 -23.95 3.76
N GLY A 75 -23.67 -23.54 3.80
CA GLY A 75 -23.26 -22.14 4.11
C GLY A 75 -23.56 -21.62 5.52
N PHE A 76 -24.02 -22.45 6.46
CA PHE A 76 -24.35 -22.00 7.83
C PHE A 76 -23.41 -22.53 8.94
N LEU A 77 -22.68 -23.62 8.69
CA LEU A 77 -21.75 -24.27 9.64
C LEU A 77 -20.29 -23.80 9.53
N GLY A 78 -20.00 -22.99 8.50
CA GLY A 78 -18.65 -22.55 8.19
C GLY A 78 -18.09 -21.47 9.12
N ALA A 79 -16.76 -21.37 9.19
CA ALA A 79 -16.08 -20.26 9.85
C ALA A 79 -16.33 -18.96 9.08
N LYS A 80 -16.36 -17.82 9.77
CA LYS A 80 -16.49 -16.52 9.09
C LYS A 80 -15.15 -16.18 8.43
N ALA A 81 -15.20 -15.77 7.19
CA ALA A 81 -14.03 -15.37 6.42
C ALA A 81 -14.41 -14.22 5.47
N LEU A 82 -13.40 -13.55 4.92
CA LEU A 82 -13.62 -12.74 3.70
C LEU A 82 -14.18 -13.65 2.61
N LYS A 83 -15.14 -13.12 1.86
CA LYS A 83 -15.64 -13.78 0.67
C LYS A 83 -14.56 -13.80 -0.42
N ASP A 84 -14.49 -14.84 -1.25
CA ASP A 84 -13.45 -14.94 -2.30
C ASP A 84 -13.48 -13.75 -3.28
N ASP A 85 -14.69 -13.32 -3.66
CA ASP A 85 -14.95 -12.16 -4.51
C ASP A 85 -15.66 -11.09 -3.67
N PHE A 86 -14.96 -10.59 -2.66
CA PHE A 86 -15.51 -9.62 -1.72
C PHE A 86 -15.60 -8.22 -2.33
N ASN A 87 -16.59 -7.45 -1.89
CA ASN A 87 -16.78 -6.07 -2.33
C ASN A 87 -15.70 -5.15 -1.73
N THR A 88 -14.68 -4.83 -2.52
CA THR A 88 -13.59 -3.92 -2.12
C THR A 88 -14.06 -2.49 -1.88
N ASP A 89 -15.14 -2.04 -2.54
CA ASP A 89 -15.65 -0.67 -2.45
C ASP A 89 -16.28 -0.38 -1.07
N TYR A 90 -16.57 -1.43 -0.29
CA TYR A 90 -17.08 -1.28 1.07
C TYR A 90 -15.97 -0.96 2.09
N PHE A 91 -14.70 -1.06 1.71
CA PHE A 91 -13.59 -0.80 2.61
C PHE A 91 -13.14 0.66 2.58
N TYR A 92 -12.73 1.16 3.73
CA TYR A 92 -12.02 2.42 3.84
C TYR A 92 -10.54 2.20 3.51
N ALA A 93 -10.05 2.92 2.49
CA ALA A 93 -8.63 3.00 2.19
C ALA A 93 -7.90 3.81 3.26
N ALA A 94 -6.72 3.34 3.64
CA ALA A 94 -5.84 3.97 4.60
C ALA A 94 -4.37 3.68 4.26
N ASP A 95 -3.48 4.42 4.91
CA ASP A 95 -2.04 4.24 4.77
C ASP A 95 -1.49 3.64 6.07
N LEU A 96 -0.85 2.47 5.98
CA LEU A 96 -0.35 1.71 7.14
C LEU A 96 0.65 2.49 7.98
N ARG A 97 1.35 3.47 7.39
CA ARG A 97 2.34 4.31 8.10
C ARG A 97 1.68 5.22 9.11
N TYR A 98 0.42 5.57 8.88
CA TYR A 98 -0.33 6.54 9.68
C TYR A 98 -1.52 5.92 10.42
N LEU A 99 -2.03 4.77 9.97
CA LEU A 99 -3.13 4.05 10.62
C LEU A 99 -2.64 3.29 11.87
N GLN A 100 -2.71 3.94 13.03
CA GLN A 100 -2.30 3.37 14.32
C GLN A 100 -3.48 2.85 15.15
N GLU A 101 -4.66 3.43 14.98
CA GLU A 101 -5.83 3.10 15.79
C GLU A 101 -7.11 3.13 14.93
N ILE A 102 -8.02 2.19 15.21
CA ILE A 102 -9.34 2.10 14.58
C ILE A 102 -10.39 2.24 15.69
N PRO A 103 -11.09 3.38 15.79
CA PRO A 103 -12.12 3.58 16.80
C PRO A 103 -13.39 2.79 16.43
N LEU A 104 -13.96 2.06 17.39
CA LEU A 104 -15.15 1.22 17.19
C LEU A 104 -16.31 1.64 18.10
N ARG A 105 -16.06 1.78 19.42
CA ARG A 105 -17.09 2.08 20.45
C ARG A 105 -18.27 1.10 20.42
N VAL A 106 -17.96 -0.20 20.58
CA VAL A 106 -18.92 -1.30 20.51
C VAL A 106 -18.79 -2.21 21.73
N GLU A 107 -19.80 -3.01 22.04
CA GLU A 107 -19.71 -3.98 23.16
C GLU A 107 -18.65 -5.06 22.88
N LYS A 108 -18.62 -5.57 21.64
CA LYS A 108 -17.67 -6.62 21.22
C LYS A 108 -17.18 -6.39 19.81
N ALA A 109 -15.90 -6.70 19.57
CA ALA A 109 -15.28 -6.70 18.25
C ALA A 109 -14.49 -8.00 18.05
N GLU A 110 -14.53 -8.53 16.84
CA GLU A 110 -13.78 -9.73 16.44
C GLU A 110 -13.23 -9.53 15.03
N LEU A 111 -11.95 -9.82 14.82
CA LEU A 111 -11.35 -9.77 13.49
C LEU A 111 -11.79 -11.02 12.73
N VAL A 112 -12.41 -10.82 11.57
CA VAL A 112 -12.80 -11.90 10.65
C VAL A 112 -11.61 -12.30 9.77
N THR A 113 -10.75 -11.35 9.46
CA THR A 113 -9.51 -11.56 8.72
C THR A 113 -8.38 -11.98 9.64
N ASN A 114 -7.42 -12.73 9.11
CA ASN A 114 -6.28 -13.18 9.89
C ASN A 114 -5.23 -12.07 10.01
N HIS A 115 -4.97 -11.65 11.25
CA HIS A 115 -3.93 -10.70 11.61
C HIS A 115 -3.21 -11.22 12.87
N PRO A 116 -1.87 -11.17 12.94
CA PRO A 116 -1.13 -11.68 14.09
C PRO A 116 -1.59 -11.04 15.41
N THR A 117 -1.94 -11.84 16.41
CA THR A 117 -2.53 -11.36 17.67
C THR A 117 -1.56 -10.57 18.54
N ASP A 118 -0.25 -10.68 18.30
CA ASP A 118 0.81 -9.91 18.94
C ASP A 118 1.04 -8.53 18.31
N SER A 119 0.40 -8.26 17.17
CA SER A 119 0.56 -7.01 16.40
C SER A 119 -0.50 -5.94 16.70
N TYR A 120 -1.48 -6.24 17.57
CA TYR A 120 -2.50 -5.29 17.99
C TYR A 120 -3.06 -5.60 19.39
N VAL A 121 -3.76 -4.62 19.97
CA VAL A 121 -4.53 -4.77 21.20
C VAL A 121 -5.91 -4.12 21.05
N MET A 122 -6.93 -4.73 21.64
CA MET A 122 -8.25 -4.10 21.79
C MET A 122 -8.29 -3.35 23.12
N ILE A 123 -8.69 -2.08 23.08
CA ILE A 123 -8.72 -1.18 24.25
C ILE A 123 -10.17 -0.83 24.56
N GLY A 124 -10.55 -0.99 25.83
CA GLY A 124 -11.82 -0.55 26.43
C GLY A 124 -12.10 -1.31 27.73
N ASP A 125 -12.95 -0.73 28.60
CA ASP A 125 -13.25 -1.27 29.93
C ASP A 125 -14.45 -2.24 29.91
N GLU A 126 -15.63 -1.74 29.54
CA GLU A 126 -16.89 -2.53 29.45
C GLU A 126 -17.22 -2.97 28.01
N GLY A 127 -16.33 -2.68 27.06
CA GLY A 127 -16.47 -3.00 25.64
C GLY A 127 -15.18 -2.71 24.88
N VAL A 128 -15.26 -2.62 23.55
CA VAL A 128 -14.14 -2.26 22.69
C VAL A 128 -14.31 -0.83 22.18
N GLU A 129 -13.53 0.09 22.75
CA GLU A 129 -13.47 1.48 22.28
C GLU A 129 -12.70 1.59 20.97
N LYS A 130 -11.57 0.88 20.86
CA LYS A 130 -10.69 0.91 19.68
C LYS A 130 -9.81 -0.33 19.56
N ILE A 131 -9.36 -0.59 18.35
CA ILE A 131 -8.20 -1.46 18.08
C ILE A 131 -6.98 -0.56 17.95
N LYS A 132 -5.93 -0.83 18.73
CA LYS A 132 -4.62 -0.18 18.61
C LYS A 132 -3.64 -1.14 17.96
N ILE A 133 -3.13 -0.76 16.80
CA ILE A 133 -2.11 -1.50 16.06
C ILE A 133 -0.76 -1.19 16.69
N THR A 134 -0.11 -2.20 17.26
CA THR A 134 1.19 -2.06 17.95
C THR A 134 2.36 -2.32 17.01
N ASN A 135 2.17 -3.14 15.98
CA ASN A 135 3.14 -3.39 14.93
C ASN A 135 2.43 -3.41 13.55
N PRO A 136 2.40 -2.28 12.83
CA PRO A 136 1.71 -2.20 11.54
C PRO A 136 2.20 -3.19 10.49
N GLU A 137 3.52 -3.40 10.37
CA GLU A 137 4.07 -4.34 9.38
C GLU A 137 3.63 -5.78 9.66
N ALA A 138 3.72 -6.21 10.92
CA ALA A 138 3.26 -7.54 11.30
C ALA A 138 1.75 -7.68 11.14
N PHE A 139 0.98 -6.66 11.54
CA PHE A 139 -0.47 -6.65 11.44
C PHE A 139 -0.95 -6.84 10.00
N TRP A 140 -0.37 -6.12 9.04
CA TRP A 140 -0.76 -6.18 7.62
C TRP A 140 0.01 -7.22 6.80
N SER A 141 0.75 -8.15 7.44
CA SER A 141 1.61 -9.13 6.76
C SER A 141 0.86 -10.26 6.07
N GLN A 142 -0.31 -10.65 6.61
CA GLN A 142 -1.10 -11.77 6.11
C GLN A 142 -2.26 -11.34 5.21
N SER A 143 -2.80 -10.14 5.45
CA SER A 143 -3.87 -9.55 4.67
C SER A 143 -3.71 -8.03 4.65
N ARG A 144 -3.96 -7.41 3.49
CA ARG A 144 -4.09 -5.95 3.33
C ARG A 144 -5.51 -5.44 3.57
N TYR A 145 -6.45 -6.36 3.79
CA TYR A 145 -7.85 -6.10 4.10
C TYR A 145 -8.17 -6.58 5.50
N LEU A 146 -8.74 -5.69 6.29
CA LEU A 146 -9.18 -5.95 7.65
C LEU A 146 -10.71 -5.89 7.71
N ALA A 147 -11.35 -7.01 7.99
CA ALA A 147 -12.79 -7.05 8.26
C ALA A 147 -13.02 -7.31 9.75
N ILE A 148 -13.79 -6.45 10.40
CA ILE A 148 -14.09 -6.54 11.84
C ILE A 148 -15.58 -6.72 12.03
N GLU A 149 -15.98 -7.85 12.61
CA GLU A 149 -17.34 -8.03 13.07
C GLU A 149 -17.52 -7.31 14.41
N VAL A 150 -18.56 -6.49 14.49
CA VAL A 150 -18.93 -5.81 15.73
C VAL A 150 -20.31 -6.21 16.23
N LYS A 151 -20.50 -6.11 17.55
CA LYS A 151 -21.80 -6.23 18.23
C LYS A 151 -22.01 -5.01 19.12
N MET A 152 -23.19 -4.41 18.95
CA MET A 152 -23.69 -3.29 19.75
C MET A 152 -24.36 -3.79 21.01
#